data_AF-A0A6L5EHM0-F1
#
_entry.id   AF-A0A6L5EHM0-F1
#
_cell.length_a   1.000
_cell.length_b   1.000
_cell.length_c   1.000
_cell.angle_alpha   90.00
_cell.angle_beta   90.00
_cell.angle_gamma   90.00
#
_symmetry.space_group_name_H-M   'P 1'
#
loop_
_entity.id
_entity.type
_entity.pdbx_description
1 polymer ?
#
loop_
_entity_poly.entity_id
_entity_poly.type
_entity_poly.pdbx_seq_one_letter_code
_entity_poly.pdbx_strand_id
1 'polypeptide(L)' 'EATGLHVTPHMMRHFFTTQSIIAGVPLEQLSQALGHTKVYMTDRYNQVEDELAEATTDLFLSHIR' A
#
# COMPACT_ATOMS: atom_id res chain seq x y z
N GLU A 1 2.48 11.96 19.96
CA GLU A 1 1.02 11.87 19.87
C GLU A 1 0.65 10.50 19.34
N ALA A 2 -0.47 9.91 19.77
CA ALA A 2 -0.98 8.65 19.22
C ALA A 2 -2.21 8.96 18.36
N THR A 3 -2.25 8.44 17.14
CA THR A 3 -3.16 8.87 16.06
C THR A 3 -4.64 8.49 16.29
N GLY A 4 -4.96 7.74 17.34
CA GLY A 4 -6.31 7.23 17.61
C GLY A 4 -6.77 6.13 16.65
N LEU A 5 -5.96 5.75 15.67
CA LEU A 5 -6.31 4.75 14.65
C LEU A 5 -5.98 3.33 15.13
N HIS A 6 -6.92 2.41 14.94
CA HIS A 6 -6.66 0.98 15.13
C HIS A 6 -6.04 0.40 13.85
N VAL A 7 -4.74 0.16 13.88
CA VAL A 7 -3.98 -0.36 12.74
C VAL A 7 -3.27 -1.65 13.15
N THR A 8 -3.36 -2.68 12.30
CA THR A 8 -2.59 -3.91 12.48
C THR A 8 -1.37 -3.92 11.56
N PRO A 9 -0.28 -4.65 11.91
CA PRO A 9 0.88 -4.78 11.03
C PRO A 9 0.54 -5.30 9.62
N HIS A 10 -0.51 -6.11 9.49
CA HIS A 10 -0.96 -6.62 8.20
C HIS A 10 -1.61 -5.52 7.34
N MET A 11 -2.35 -4.58 7.94
CA MET A 11 -2.89 -3.41 7.23
C MET A 11 -1.76 -2.53 6.70
N MET A 12 -0.67 -2.36 7.46
CA MET A 12 0.49 -1.61 7.00
C MET A 12 1.20 -2.30 5.83
N ARG A 13 1.27 -3.65 5.83
CA ARG A 13 1.79 -4.41 4.68
C ARG A 13 0.96 -4.17 3.41
N HIS A 14 -0.36 -4.16 3.54
CA HIS A 14 -1.25 -3.83 2.42
C HIS A 14 -1.06 -2.40 1.94
N PHE A 15 -1.03 -1.44 2.86
CA PHE A 15 -0.78 -0.03 2.53
C PHE A 15 0.54 0.14 1.75
N PHE A 16 1.64 -0.43 2.25
CA PHE A 16 2.93 -0.40 1.56
C PHE A 16 2.87 -0.98 0.15
N THR A 17 2.16 -2.10 -0.03
CA THR A 17 2.00 -2.76 -1.33
C THR A 17 1.25 -1.86 -2.30
N THR A 18 0.09 -1.34 -1.87
CA THR A 18 -0.74 -0.44 -2.68
C THR A 18 0.03 0.81 -3.08
N GLN A 19 0.67 1.50 -2.13
CA GLN A 19 1.47 2.71 -2.38
C GLN A 19 2.63 2.46 -3.34
N SER A 20 3.31 1.32 -3.23
CA SER A 20 4.40 0.97 -4.16
C SER A 20 3.89 0.79 -5.58
N ILE A 21 2.71 0.19 -5.76
CA ILE A 21 2.10 0.01 -7.08
C ILE A 21 1.71 1.35 -7.68
N ILE A 22 1.07 2.22 -6.91
CA ILE A 22 0.69 3.58 -7.32
C ILE A 22 1.92 4.39 -7.74
N ALA A 23 3.02 4.27 -6.98
CA ALA A 23 4.29 4.91 -7.30
C ALA A 23 4.99 4.32 -8.54
N GLY A 24 4.40 3.32 -9.21
CA GLY A 24 4.95 2.69 -10.40
C GLY A 24 6.11 1.72 -10.13
N VAL A 25 6.27 1.23 -8.88
CA VAL A 25 7.32 0.27 -8.55
C VAL A 25 7.06 -1.04 -9.29
N PRO A 26 8.06 -1.57 -10.03
CA PRO A 26 7.92 -2.86 -10.69
C PRO A 26 7.55 -3.96 -9.70
N LEU A 27 6.56 -4.76 -10.06
CA LEU A 27 6.00 -5.82 -9.20
C LEU A 27 7.04 -6.86 -8.76
N GLU A 28 8.08 -7.07 -9.57
CA GLU A 28 9.21 -7.96 -9.26
C GLU A 28 10.00 -7.45 -8.05
N GLN A 29 10.27 -6.14 -8.00
CA GLN A 29 10.94 -5.48 -6.88
C GLN A 29 10.05 -5.48 -5.63
N LEU A 30 8.74 -5.23 -5.83
CA LEU A 30 7.77 -5.27 -4.73
C LEU A 30 7.63 -6.69 -4.14
N SER A 31 7.63 -7.73 -4.98
CA SER A 31 7.57 -9.12 -4.55
C SER A 31 8.80 -9.51 -3.72
N GLN A 32 9.99 -9.02 -4.09
CA GLN A 32 11.21 -9.19 -3.30
C GLN A 32 11.11 -8.47 -1.95
N ALA A 33 10.64 -7.21 -1.94
CA ALA A 33 10.48 -6.42 -0.72
C ALA A 33 9.46 -7.04 0.27
N LEU A 34 8.43 -7.70 -0.25
CA LEU A 34 7.41 -8.39 0.56
C LEU A 34 7.82 -9.82 0.98
N GLY A 35 8.92 -10.34 0.45
CA GLY A 35 9.37 -11.71 0.69
C GLY A 35 8.43 -12.78 0.12
N HIS A 36 7.58 -12.42 -0.85
CA HIS A 36 6.63 -13.35 -1.47
C HIS A 36 7.31 -14.13 -2.59
N THR A 37 7.34 -15.46 -2.48
CA THR A 37 7.85 -16.38 -3.54
C THR A 37 6.86 -16.57 -4.69
N LYS A 38 5.59 -16.19 -4.48
CA LYS A 38 4.54 -16.18 -5.51
C LYS A 38 4.04 -14.75 -5.68
N VAL A 39 4.11 -14.25 -6.91
CA VAL A 39 3.42 -13.04 -7.36
C VAL A 39 1.92 -13.34 -7.37
N TYR A 40 1.30 -13.42 -6.19
CA TYR A 40 -0.12 -13.69 -6.07
C TYR A 40 -0.86 -12.40 -5.77
N MET A 41 -1.92 -12.19 -6.55
CA MET A 41 -2.83 -11.03 -6.63
C MET A 41 -2.47 -9.93 -7.64
N THR A 42 -1.77 -10.25 -8.73
CA THR A 42 -1.48 -9.32 -9.83
C THR A 42 -2.68 -8.89 -10.68
N ASP A 43 -3.86 -9.50 -10.51
CA ASP A 43 -5.03 -9.24 -11.39
C ASP A 43 -6.01 -8.18 -10.83
N ARG A 44 -5.89 -7.82 -9.54
CA ARG A 44 -6.79 -6.83 -8.89
C ARG A 44 -6.21 -5.41 -8.78
N TYR A 45 -4.98 -5.18 -9.23
CA TYR A 45 -4.32 -3.87 -9.07
C TYR A 45 -4.47 -2.93 -10.28
N ASN A 46 -4.88 -3.44 -11.44
CA ASN A 46 -5.26 -2.58 -12.59
C ASN A 46 -6.54 -1.76 -12.33
N GLN A 47 -7.22 -1.96 -11.20
CA GLN A 47 -8.46 -1.27 -10.82
C GLN A 47 -8.27 -0.29 -9.65
N VAL A 48 -7.04 -0.04 -9.21
CA VAL A 48 -6.80 1.05 -8.26
C VAL A 48 -6.83 2.35 -9.06
N GLU A 49 -8.02 2.93 -9.14
CA GLU A 49 -8.22 4.29 -9.66
C GLU A 49 -7.33 5.26 -8.86
N ASP A 50 -6.47 6.00 -9.55
CA ASP A 50 -5.46 6.91 -8.97
C ASP A 50 -6.04 7.88 -7.91
N GLU A 51 -7.31 8.25 -8.02
CA GLU A 51 -7.96 9.17 -7.06
C GLU A 51 -8.11 8.57 -5.65
N LEU A 52 -8.39 7.27 -5.51
CA LEU A 52 -8.63 6.66 -4.20
C LEU A 52 -7.32 6.47 -3.42
N ALA A 53 -6.24 6.25 -4.16
CA ALA A 53 -4.88 6.09 -3.70
C ALA A 53 -4.32 7.34 -3.03
N GLU A 54 -4.46 8.50 -3.70
CA GLU A 54 -3.96 9.78 -3.20
C GLU A 54 -4.71 10.20 -1.92
N ALA A 55 -6.05 10.10 -1.93
CA ALA A 55 -6.88 10.46 -0.78
C ALA A 55 -6.57 9.60 0.47
N THR A 56 -6.25 8.32 0.30
CA THR A 56 -5.87 7.45 1.44
C THR A 56 -4.47 7.73 1.95
N THR A 57 -3.52 8.07 1.07
CA THR A 57 -2.17 8.49 1.48
C THR A 57 -2.19 9.79 2.25
N ASP A 58 -2.91 10.79 1.75
CA ASP A 58 -3.02 12.10 2.40
C ASP A 58 -3.68 11.99 3.77
N LEU A 59 -4.75 11.21 3.88
CA LEU A 59 -5.41 10.95 5.15
C LEU A 59 -4.47 10.24 6.14
N PHE A 60 -3.66 9.29 5.68
CA PHE A 60 -2.69 8.61 6.52
C PHE A 60 -1.61 9.59 6.99
N LEU A 61 -0.99 10.35 6.08
CA LEU A 61 0.05 11.33 6.39
C LEU A 61 -0.47 12.46 7.32
N SER A 62 -1.73 12.88 7.17
CA SER A 62 -2.32 13.92 8.01
C SER A 62 -2.50 13.49 9.47
N HIS A 63 -2.54 12.18 9.76
CA HIS A 63 -2.77 11.66 11.10
C HIS A 63 -1.49 11.28 11.84
N ILE A 64 -0.34 11.22 11.16
CA ILE A 64 0.95 10.77 11.74
C ILE A 64 1.92 11.96 11.91
N ARG A 65 1.52 13.15 11.44
CA ARG A 65 2.27 14.39 11.61
C ARG A 65 1.95 15.08 12.92
#